data_AF-A0AAP3E8Y1-F1
#
_entry.id   AF-A0AAP3E8Y1-F1
#
_cell.length_a   1.000
_cell.length_b   1.000
_cell.length_c   1.000
_cell.angle_alpha   90.00
_cell.angle_beta   90.00
_cell.angle_gamma   90.00
#
_symmetry.space_group_name_H-M   'P 1'
#
loop_
_entity.id
_entity.type
_entity.pdbx_description
1 polymer ?
#
loop_
_entity_poly.entity_id
_entity_poly.type
_entity_poly.pdbx_seq_one_letter_code
_entity_poly.pdbx_strand_id
1 'polypeptide(L)'
;MDKKDGLEVLALLFVFFTATIAIPGYWLFGAGAATELDNMLSFLTYGVMGAASVILIFAGGIYLDDRGFYDDHPEFAAVDFLSIHSPEQTWLGQKFPELTKPVNLFSIFLIISLILGAGISISGQFATGVPSLVEASVTDGTTLGLAVEPAVSAETLFFNVVLLMGHVAVFYYLLYTKGGLTARQSIIISKIVAVFLNTIWFYIYHSLRYATEESSQIGILILGFMLNTVTALTHSMIPAYLIHASNNLFNTATVYGVFTSETVIIIVTLGTLGASGVLWIRLMRNL
;
A
#
# COMPACT_ATOMS: atom_id res chain seq x y z
N MET A 1 23.61 7.51 -15.35
CA MET A 1 22.51 7.81 -14.43
C MET A 1 22.71 9.26 -14.08
N ASP A 2 21.75 10.14 -14.37
CA ASP A 2 21.88 11.51 -13.89
C ASP A 2 21.96 11.47 -12.37
N LYS A 3 22.80 12.34 -11.80
CA LYS A 3 23.07 12.37 -10.36
C LYS A 3 21.78 12.58 -9.56
N LYS A 4 20.77 13.22 -10.17
CA LYS A 4 19.47 13.50 -9.60
C LYS A 4 18.63 12.23 -9.40
N ASP A 5 18.56 11.35 -10.39
CA ASP A 5 17.73 10.14 -10.33
C ASP A 5 18.32 9.11 -9.36
N GLY A 6 19.65 9.00 -9.32
CA GLY A 6 20.34 8.18 -8.31
C GLY A 6 20.12 8.69 -6.88
N LEU A 7 20.07 10.00 -6.69
CA LEU A 7 19.75 10.60 -5.38
C LEU A 7 18.30 10.35 -4.98
N GLU A 8 17.36 10.30 -5.93
CA GLU A 8 15.96 10.00 -5.67
C GLU A 8 15.76 8.54 -5.24
N VAL A 9 16.40 7.58 -5.92
CA VAL A 9 16.40 6.17 -5.48
C VAL A 9 16.98 6.03 -4.08
N LEU A 10 18.13 6.67 -3.84
CA LEU A 10 18.78 6.63 -2.52
C LEU A 10 17.93 7.31 -1.45
N ALA A 11 17.23 8.40 -1.77
CA ALA A 11 16.32 9.06 -0.85
C ALA A 11 15.10 8.18 -0.53
N LEU A 12 14.50 7.54 -1.54
CA LEU A 12 13.37 6.62 -1.36
C LEU A 12 13.78 5.39 -0.54
N LEU A 13 14.93 4.78 -0.87
CA LEU A 13 15.49 3.67 -0.07
C LEU A 13 15.83 4.12 1.34
N PHE A 14 16.43 5.29 1.52
CA PHE A 14 16.75 5.82 2.84
C PHE A 14 15.49 6.07 3.66
N VAL A 15 14.46 6.69 3.09
CA VAL A 15 13.18 6.93 3.77
C VAL A 15 12.50 5.61 4.10
N PHE A 16 12.45 4.66 3.17
CA PHE A 16 11.91 3.33 3.43
C PHE A 16 12.69 2.63 4.55
N PHE A 17 13.99 2.41 4.38
CA PHE A 17 14.83 1.76 5.39
C PHE A 17 14.74 2.46 6.74
N THR A 18 14.71 3.79 6.80
CA THR A 18 14.66 4.51 8.07
C THR A 18 13.28 4.40 8.72
N ALA A 19 12.22 4.71 7.97
CA ALA A 19 10.87 4.82 8.51
C ALA A 19 10.16 3.48 8.70
N THR A 20 10.45 2.47 7.87
CA THR A 20 9.78 1.17 7.92
C THR A 20 10.64 0.07 8.56
N ILE A 21 11.97 0.13 8.45
CA ILE A 21 12.84 -0.95 8.96
C ILE A 21 13.64 -0.53 10.20
N ALA A 22 14.39 0.57 10.15
CA ALA A 22 15.39 0.90 11.16
C ALA A 22 14.74 1.49 12.42
N ILE A 23 13.85 2.48 12.28
CA ILE A 23 13.13 3.04 13.43
C ILE A 23 12.24 1.98 14.06
N PRO A 24 11.34 1.29 13.33
CA PRO A 24 10.58 0.20 13.91
C PRO A 24 11.50 -0.88 14.48
N GLY A 25 12.47 -1.40 13.73
CA GLY A 25 13.37 -2.46 14.18
C GLY A 25 14.16 -2.11 15.46
N TYR A 26 14.61 -0.86 15.62
CA TYR A 26 15.25 -0.40 16.86
C TYR A 26 14.29 -0.41 18.04
N TRP A 27 13.08 0.14 17.88
CA TRP A 27 12.08 0.12 18.95
C TRP A 27 11.67 -1.30 19.34
N LEU A 28 11.68 -2.22 18.39
CA LEU A 28 11.26 -3.60 18.58
C LEU A 28 12.35 -4.43 19.23
N PHE A 29 13.54 -4.50 18.64
CA PHE A 29 14.56 -5.43 19.08
C PHE A 29 15.66 -4.74 19.90
N GLY A 30 15.99 -3.49 19.58
CA GLY A 30 17.02 -2.72 20.29
C GLY A 30 16.57 -2.23 21.66
N ALA A 31 15.35 -1.71 21.75
CA ALA A 31 14.72 -1.30 23.01
C ALA A 31 14.03 -2.45 23.76
N GLY A 32 14.04 -3.67 23.21
CA GLY A 32 13.53 -4.88 23.85
C GLY A 32 12.00 -5.04 23.86
N ALA A 33 11.28 -4.41 22.92
CA ALA A 33 9.82 -4.54 22.82
C ALA A 33 9.34 -5.85 22.13
N ALA A 34 10.23 -6.59 21.47
CA ALA A 34 9.99 -7.91 20.89
C ALA A 34 11.22 -8.80 21.12
N THR A 35 11.03 -9.96 21.76
CA THR A 35 12.11 -10.90 22.09
C THR A 35 12.05 -12.21 21.31
N GLU A 36 10.91 -12.49 20.67
CA GLU A 36 10.69 -13.74 19.94
C GLU A 36 11.35 -13.71 18.56
N LEU A 37 12.09 -14.78 18.26
CA LEU A 37 12.84 -14.93 17.01
C LEU A 37 11.92 -14.92 15.78
N ASP A 38 10.76 -15.57 15.86
CA ASP A 38 9.82 -15.65 14.73
C ASP A 38 9.30 -14.28 14.32
N ASN A 39 9.03 -13.39 15.28
CA ASN A 39 8.62 -12.01 15.02
C ASN A 39 9.74 -11.20 14.35
N MET A 40 11.00 -11.42 14.76
CA MET A 40 12.16 -10.80 14.12
C MET A 40 12.33 -11.28 12.68
N LEU A 41 12.16 -12.59 12.43
CA LEU A 41 12.26 -13.16 11.10
C LEU A 41 11.15 -12.64 10.18
N SER A 42 9.89 -12.55 10.65
CA SER A 42 8.81 -11.93 9.89
C SER A 42 9.08 -10.46 9.58
N PHE A 43 9.51 -9.69 10.59
CA PHE A 43 9.87 -8.27 10.42
C PHE A 43 10.94 -8.06 9.35
N LEU A 44 12.04 -8.82 9.44
CA LEU A 44 13.15 -8.75 8.46
C LEU A 44 12.71 -9.21 7.08
N THR A 45 11.88 -10.26 6.99
CA THR A 45 11.35 -10.75 5.71
C THR A 45 10.53 -9.65 5.03
N TYR A 46 9.63 -8.99 5.75
CA TYR A 46 8.84 -7.87 5.22
C TYR A 46 9.71 -6.68 4.84
N GLY A 47 10.70 -6.34 5.67
CA GLY A 47 11.68 -5.30 5.34
C GLY A 47 12.42 -5.60 4.04
N VAL A 48 12.91 -6.84 3.86
CA VAL A 48 13.61 -7.26 2.64
C VAL A 48 12.67 -7.26 1.44
N MET A 49 11.44 -7.75 1.58
CA MET A 49 10.46 -7.73 0.49
C MET A 49 10.17 -6.31 0.01
N GLY A 50 9.97 -5.36 0.93
CA GLY A 50 9.73 -3.97 0.56
C GLY A 50 10.98 -3.31 -0.04
N ALA A 51 12.17 -3.55 0.52
CA ALA A 51 13.42 -3.02 -0.03
C ALA A 51 13.70 -3.56 -1.44
N ALA A 52 13.55 -4.87 -1.65
CA ALA A 52 13.70 -5.51 -2.96
C ALA A 52 12.71 -4.93 -3.98
N SER A 53 11.47 -4.66 -3.56
CA SER A 53 10.45 -4.03 -4.39
C SER A 53 10.90 -2.64 -4.88
N VAL A 54 11.38 -1.77 -3.98
CA VAL A 54 11.89 -0.45 -4.35
C VAL A 54 13.10 -0.57 -5.29
N ILE A 55 14.05 -1.46 -4.99
CA ILE A 55 15.27 -1.63 -5.80
C ILE A 55 14.90 -2.11 -7.21
N LEU A 56 14.06 -3.13 -7.34
CA LEU A 56 13.69 -3.70 -8.64
C LEU A 56 12.96 -2.71 -9.53
N ILE A 57 12.04 -1.91 -8.96
CA ILE A 57 11.27 -0.92 -9.72
C ILE A 57 12.17 0.22 -10.17
N PHE A 58 12.87 0.86 -9.24
CA PHE A 58 13.51 2.14 -9.54
C PHE A 58 14.94 1.99 -10.06
N ALA A 59 15.76 1.11 -9.49
CA ALA A 59 17.13 0.94 -9.96
C ALA A 59 17.18 0.29 -11.36
N GLY A 60 16.26 -0.64 -11.64
CA GLY A 60 16.12 -1.27 -12.95
C GLY A 60 15.61 -0.31 -14.03
N GLY A 61 14.52 0.42 -13.74
CA GLY A 61 13.93 1.37 -14.68
C GLY A 61 14.88 2.51 -15.03
N ILE A 62 15.49 3.15 -14.02
CA ILE A 62 16.44 4.26 -14.21
C ILE A 62 17.69 3.78 -14.98
N TYR A 63 18.18 2.58 -14.71
CA TYR A 63 19.33 2.04 -15.43
C TYR A 63 19.06 1.84 -16.93
N LEU A 64 17.84 1.41 -17.28
CA LEU A 64 17.44 1.22 -18.67
C LEU A 64 17.19 2.56 -19.37
N ASP A 65 16.53 3.50 -18.70
CA ASP A 65 16.23 4.83 -19.22
C ASP A 65 17.51 5.64 -19.54
N ASP A 66 18.47 5.66 -18.61
CA ASP A 66 19.75 6.37 -18.79
C ASP A 66 20.58 5.88 -19.99
N ARG A 67 20.30 4.68 -20.49
CA ARG A 67 20.95 4.12 -21.69
C ARG A 67 20.16 4.33 -22.97
N GLY A 68 19.07 5.09 -22.93
CA GLY A 68 18.17 5.30 -24.07
C GLY A 68 17.41 4.05 -24.48
N PHE A 69 17.31 3.03 -23.62
CA PHE A 69 16.68 1.76 -23.98
C PHE A 69 15.21 1.95 -24.39
N TYR A 70 14.48 2.86 -23.74
CA TYR A 70 13.08 3.14 -24.05
C TYR A 70 12.91 3.99 -25.32
N ASP A 71 13.92 4.78 -25.70
CA ASP A 71 13.93 5.48 -26.98
C ASP A 71 14.11 4.48 -28.15
N ASP A 72 15.00 3.51 -27.97
CA ASP A 72 15.26 2.45 -28.95
C ASP A 72 14.17 1.38 -28.99
N HIS A 73 13.45 1.19 -27.88
CA HIS A 73 12.39 0.20 -27.72
C HIS A 73 11.12 0.79 -27.07
N PRO A 74 10.37 1.64 -27.80
CA PRO A 74 9.19 2.34 -27.27
C PRO A 74 8.08 1.39 -26.82
N GLU A 75 8.08 0.15 -27.26
CA GLU A 75 7.20 -0.90 -26.75
C GLU A 75 7.36 -1.16 -25.25
N PHE A 76 8.56 -0.92 -24.68
CA PHE A 76 8.83 -1.08 -23.24
C PHE A 76 8.54 0.18 -22.42
N ALA A 77 8.00 1.25 -23.01
CA ALA A 77 7.48 2.41 -22.26
C ALA A 77 6.38 2.01 -21.24
N ALA A 78 5.85 0.79 -21.34
CA ALA A 78 5.01 0.18 -20.31
C ALA A 78 5.68 0.12 -18.92
N VAL A 79 7.01 0.21 -18.82
CA VAL A 79 7.72 0.30 -17.54
C VAL A 79 7.34 1.56 -16.78
N ASP A 80 6.87 2.63 -17.44
CA ASP A 80 6.36 3.83 -16.78
C ASP A 80 5.18 3.53 -15.86
N PHE A 81 4.44 2.44 -16.10
CA PHE A 81 3.39 1.99 -15.19
C PHE A 81 3.93 1.48 -13.86
N LEU A 82 5.22 1.16 -13.71
CA LEU A 82 5.82 0.79 -12.43
C LEU A 82 6.18 2.04 -11.61
N SER A 83 5.18 2.67 -11.00
CA SER A 83 5.36 3.91 -10.24
C SER A 83 4.72 3.85 -8.85
N ILE A 84 5.28 4.56 -7.87
CA ILE A 84 4.62 4.67 -6.55
C ILE A 84 3.37 5.56 -6.62
N HIS A 85 3.41 6.58 -7.48
CA HIS A 85 2.38 7.61 -7.62
C HIS A 85 2.52 8.31 -8.97
N SER A 86 1.68 7.93 -9.94
CA SER A 86 1.55 8.62 -11.23
C SER A 86 0.08 8.70 -11.69
N PRO A 87 -0.78 9.47 -11.00
CA PRO A 87 -2.20 9.56 -11.34
C PRO A 87 -2.49 10.08 -12.75
N GLU A 88 -1.58 10.83 -13.37
CA GLU A 88 -1.63 11.26 -14.76
C GLU A 88 -1.73 10.10 -15.77
N GLN A 89 -1.38 8.88 -15.35
CA GLN A 89 -1.55 7.65 -16.14
C GLN A 89 -2.97 7.08 -16.08
N THR A 90 -3.91 7.77 -15.43
CA THR A 90 -5.31 7.35 -15.34
C THR A 90 -6.26 8.42 -15.85
N TRP A 91 -7.43 7.97 -16.30
CA TRP A 91 -8.52 8.87 -16.65
C TRP A 91 -8.90 9.80 -15.48
N LEU A 92 -8.79 9.29 -14.24
CA LEU A 92 -9.14 10.07 -13.05
C LEU A 92 -8.13 11.19 -12.81
N GLY A 93 -6.82 10.91 -12.83
CA GLY A 93 -5.81 11.97 -12.64
C GLY A 93 -5.72 12.94 -13.82
N GLN A 94 -6.02 12.50 -15.04
CA GLN A 94 -6.14 13.38 -16.21
C GLN A 94 -7.34 14.35 -16.08
N LYS A 95 -8.46 13.88 -15.52
CA LYS A 95 -9.67 14.69 -15.36
C LYS A 95 -9.62 15.60 -14.12
N PHE A 96 -8.92 15.18 -13.08
CA PHE A 96 -8.76 15.90 -11.82
C PHE A 96 -7.27 16.09 -11.52
N PRO A 97 -6.61 17.07 -12.15
CA PRO A 97 -5.17 17.31 -11.99
C PRO A 97 -4.74 17.52 -10.54
N GLU A 98 -5.63 17.93 -9.65
CA GLU A 98 -5.36 18.07 -8.22
C GLU A 98 -4.96 16.73 -7.57
N LEU A 99 -5.35 15.60 -8.15
CA LEU A 99 -5.02 14.26 -7.65
C LEU A 99 -3.57 13.84 -7.94
N THR A 100 -2.87 14.51 -8.87
CA THR A 100 -1.43 14.25 -9.13
C THR A 100 -0.54 14.77 -8.02
N LYS A 101 -1.10 15.55 -7.08
CA LYS A 101 -0.40 15.98 -5.86
C LYS A 101 -0.59 14.91 -4.78
N PRO A 102 0.50 14.25 -4.31
CA PRO A 102 0.42 13.20 -3.29
C PRO A 102 -0.37 13.63 -2.04
N VAL A 103 -0.19 14.88 -1.60
CA VAL A 103 -0.82 15.46 -0.40
C VAL A 103 -2.35 15.51 -0.52
N ASN A 104 -2.87 15.82 -1.70
CA ASN A 104 -4.31 15.88 -1.93
C ASN A 104 -4.92 14.48 -1.87
N LEU A 105 -4.30 13.54 -2.58
CA LEU A 105 -4.76 12.15 -2.59
C LEU A 105 -4.65 11.52 -1.20
N PHE A 106 -3.58 11.81 -0.46
CA PHE A 106 -3.41 11.39 0.94
C PHE A 106 -4.51 11.94 1.83
N SER A 107 -4.82 13.24 1.74
CA SER A 107 -5.85 13.88 2.57
C SER A 107 -7.24 13.29 2.33
N ILE A 108 -7.60 13.07 1.06
CA ILE A 108 -8.89 12.46 0.68
C ILE A 108 -8.97 11.03 1.20
N PHE A 109 -7.94 10.22 0.94
CA PHE A 109 -7.96 8.82 1.33
C PHE A 109 -7.74 8.59 2.82
N LEU A 110 -7.14 9.54 3.55
CA LEU A 110 -7.08 9.51 5.01
C LEU A 110 -8.49 9.62 5.59
N ILE A 111 -9.31 10.55 5.06
CA ILE A 111 -10.71 10.68 5.48
C ILE A 111 -11.48 9.40 5.20
N ILE A 112 -11.35 8.86 3.98
CA ILE A 112 -12.03 7.62 3.58
C ILE A 112 -11.57 6.45 4.45
N SER A 113 -10.26 6.29 4.67
CA SER A 113 -9.69 5.18 5.40
C SER A 113 -10.06 5.19 6.88
N LEU A 114 -10.17 6.38 7.49
CA LEU A 114 -10.66 6.53 8.86
C LEU A 114 -12.12 6.10 9.00
N ILE A 115 -12.98 6.47 8.04
CA ILE A 115 -14.39 6.06 8.03
C ILE A 115 -14.51 4.54 7.85
N LEU A 116 -13.74 3.97 6.92
CA LEU A 116 -13.72 2.52 6.69
C LEU A 116 -13.19 1.77 7.93
N GLY A 117 -12.07 2.21 8.49
CA GLY A 117 -11.48 1.63 9.70
C GLY A 117 -12.46 1.66 10.87
N ALA A 118 -13.13 2.78 11.11
CA ALA A 118 -14.17 2.88 12.13
C ALA A 118 -15.33 1.90 11.90
N GLY A 119 -15.79 1.77 10.65
CA GLY A 119 -16.83 0.80 10.29
C GLY A 119 -16.41 -0.65 10.53
N ILE A 120 -15.15 -0.99 10.29
CA ILE A 120 -14.59 -2.32 10.59
C ILE A 120 -14.57 -2.57 12.10
N SER A 121 -14.05 -1.63 12.88
CA SER A 121 -14.01 -1.76 14.35
C SER A 121 -15.40 -1.93 14.97
N ILE A 122 -16.42 -1.27 14.43
CA ILE A 122 -17.81 -1.37 14.92
C ILE A 122 -18.47 -2.68 14.47
N SER A 123 -18.28 -3.08 13.22
CA SER A 123 -18.97 -4.26 12.67
C SER A 123 -18.36 -5.59 13.11
N GLY A 124 -17.07 -5.64 13.46
CA GLY A 124 -16.35 -6.87 13.82
C GLY A 124 -16.27 -7.91 12.68
N GLN A 125 -16.81 -7.63 11.49
CA GLN A 125 -16.98 -8.62 10.42
C GLN A 125 -15.85 -8.66 9.40
N PHE A 126 -15.01 -7.63 9.34
CA PHE A 126 -13.86 -7.57 8.43
C PHE A 126 -12.58 -8.16 9.06
N ALA A 127 -12.69 -8.75 10.25
CA ALA A 127 -11.64 -8.76 11.26
C ALA A 127 -11.16 -10.16 11.71
N THR A 128 -11.71 -11.25 11.20
CA THR A 128 -11.37 -12.60 11.69
C THR A 128 -10.04 -13.13 11.14
N GLY A 129 -9.31 -12.35 10.35
CA GLY A 129 -8.10 -12.80 9.64
C GLY A 129 -6.79 -12.20 10.09
N VAL A 130 -6.78 -11.16 10.92
CA VAL A 130 -5.51 -10.63 11.42
C VAL A 130 -4.97 -11.69 12.40
N PRO A 131 -3.75 -12.21 12.20
CA PRO A 131 -3.23 -13.22 13.10
C PRO A 131 -3.21 -12.57 14.47
N SER A 132 -3.68 -13.27 15.50
CA SER A 132 -3.30 -12.90 16.85
C SER A 132 -1.78 -12.86 16.80
N LEU A 133 -1.17 -11.68 16.99
CA LEU A 133 0.26 -11.62 17.24
C LEU A 133 0.45 -12.60 18.39
N VAL A 134 1.18 -13.69 18.12
CA VAL A 134 1.45 -14.79 19.06
C VAL A 134 1.59 -14.17 20.43
N GLU A 135 0.72 -14.53 21.38
CA GLU A 135 0.50 -13.87 22.68
C GLU A 135 1.77 -13.28 23.30
N ALA A 136 2.17 -12.11 22.83
CA ALA A 136 3.40 -11.45 23.22
C ALA A 136 2.99 -10.05 23.64
N SER A 137 2.39 -9.96 24.83
CA SER A 137 2.25 -8.66 25.48
C SER A 137 3.64 -8.18 25.90
N VAL A 138 4.01 -6.97 25.51
CA VAL A 138 5.02 -6.19 26.26
C VAL A 138 4.42 -4.86 26.74
N THR A 139 3.52 -4.22 25.99
CA THR A 139 2.46 -3.28 26.43
C THR A 139 1.43 -3.12 25.31
N ASP A 140 0.18 -2.74 25.60
CA ASP A 140 -0.90 -2.62 24.59
C ASP A 140 -0.55 -1.69 23.41
N GLY A 141 0.30 -0.67 23.64
CA GLY A 141 0.69 0.32 22.63
C GLY A 141 1.76 -0.16 21.63
N THR A 142 2.73 -0.97 22.06
CA THR A 142 3.80 -1.49 21.18
C THR A 142 3.32 -2.64 20.30
N THR A 143 2.35 -3.41 20.77
CA THR A 143 1.71 -4.48 19.99
C THR A 143 0.92 -3.92 18.81
N LEU A 144 0.30 -2.74 18.99
CA LEU A 144 -0.44 -2.03 17.94
C LEU A 144 0.47 -1.59 16.80
N GLY A 145 1.68 -1.09 17.09
CA GLY A 145 2.64 -0.67 16.07
C GLY A 145 3.17 -1.84 15.24
N LEU A 146 3.49 -2.96 15.90
CA LEU A 146 3.97 -4.20 15.29
C LEU A 146 2.97 -4.90 14.37
N ALA A 147 1.68 -4.81 14.72
CA ALA A 147 0.62 -5.41 13.92
C ALA A 147 0.45 -4.68 12.58
N VAL A 148 0.87 -3.41 12.51
CA VAL A 148 0.64 -2.54 11.36
C VAL A 148 1.91 -2.40 10.53
N GLU A 149 3.03 -2.00 11.12
CA GLU A 149 4.30 -1.81 10.38
C GLU A 149 5.37 -2.81 10.84
N PRO A 150 6.21 -3.32 9.93
CA PRO A 150 6.39 -2.95 8.51
C PRO A 150 5.51 -3.76 7.56
N ALA A 151 4.67 -4.65 8.09
CA ALA A 151 3.89 -5.59 7.29
C ALA A 151 2.99 -4.87 6.27
N VAL A 152 2.25 -3.84 6.71
CA VAL A 152 1.35 -3.08 5.82
C VAL A 152 2.11 -2.36 4.72
N SER A 153 3.17 -1.61 5.04
CA SER A 153 3.92 -0.87 4.02
C SER A 153 4.61 -1.82 3.03
N ALA A 154 5.21 -2.91 3.51
CA ALA A 154 5.86 -3.90 2.65
C ALA A 154 4.87 -4.66 1.77
N GLU A 155 3.75 -5.14 2.33
CA GLU A 155 2.72 -5.84 1.58
C GLU A 155 2.04 -4.92 0.57
N THR A 156 1.71 -3.68 0.94
CA THR A 156 1.12 -2.73 -0.01
C THR A 156 2.11 -2.38 -1.12
N LEU A 157 3.39 -2.17 -0.83
CA LEU A 157 4.37 -1.92 -1.86
C LEU A 157 4.51 -3.13 -2.81
N PHE A 158 4.60 -4.34 -2.26
CA PHE A 158 4.76 -5.56 -3.04
C PHE A 158 3.51 -5.87 -3.89
N PHE A 159 2.32 -5.89 -3.30
CA PHE A 159 1.10 -6.23 -4.02
C PHE A 159 0.64 -5.11 -4.95
N ASN A 160 0.64 -3.85 -4.51
CA ASN A 160 0.03 -2.76 -5.27
C ASN A 160 0.99 -2.09 -6.24
N VAL A 161 2.30 -2.08 -5.96
CA VAL A 161 3.28 -1.49 -6.87
C VAL A 161 3.96 -2.57 -7.70
N VAL A 162 4.63 -3.55 -7.08
CA VAL A 162 5.37 -4.56 -7.87
C VAL A 162 4.42 -5.46 -8.66
N LEU A 163 3.51 -6.17 -7.98
CA LEU A 163 2.69 -7.17 -8.64
C LEU A 163 1.58 -6.52 -9.49
N LEU A 164 0.74 -5.67 -8.91
CA LEU A 164 -0.37 -5.08 -9.66
C LEU A 164 0.11 -4.26 -10.85
N MET A 165 1.03 -3.31 -10.64
CA MET A 165 1.48 -2.48 -11.75
C MET A 165 2.42 -3.22 -12.69
N GLY A 166 3.19 -4.20 -12.21
CA GLY A 166 3.95 -5.11 -13.06
C GLY A 166 3.04 -5.92 -13.98
N HIS A 167 1.93 -6.47 -13.45
CA HIS A 167 0.91 -7.12 -14.27
C HIS A 167 0.30 -6.15 -15.29
N VAL A 168 0.00 -4.90 -14.89
CA VAL A 168 -0.49 -3.87 -15.82
C VAL A 168 0.51 -3.63 -16.94
N ALA A 169 1.79 -3.43 -16.63
CA ALA A 169 2.85 -3.20 -17.60
C ALA A 169 2.98 -4.38 -18.59
N VAL A 170 3.04 -5.62 -18.08
CA VAL A 170 3.16 -6.84 -18.89
C VAL A 170 1.93 -7.03 -19.78
N PHE A 171 0.72 -6.90 -19.24
CA PHE A 171 -0.49 -7.05 -20.03
C PHE A 171 -0.66 -5.93 -21.05
N TYR A 172 -0.33 -4.69 -20.68
CA TYR A 172 -0.32 -3.57 -21.62
C TYR A 172 0.62 -3.86 -22.80
N TYR A 173 1.86 -4.27 -22.52
CA TYR A 173 2.86 -4.65 -23.53
C TYR A 173 2.30 -5.70 -24.49
N LEU A 174 1.77 -6.80 -23.95
CA LEU A 174 1.25 -7.90 -24.77
C LEU A 174 0.05 -7.45 -25.63
N LEU A 175 -0.90 -6.72 -25.03
CA LEU A 175 -2.13 -6.29 -25.71
C LEU A 175 -1.84 -5.24 -26.79
N TYR A 176 -0.96 -4.29 -26.51
CA TYR A 176 -0.61 -3.22 -27.44
C TYR A 176 0.29 -3.74 -28.57
N THR A 177 1.37 -4.45 -28.24
CA THR A 177 2.41 -4.81 -29.23
C THR A 177 2.09 -6.08 -29.99
N LYS A 178 1.46 -7.06 -29.34
CA LYS A 178 1.13 -8.37 -29.95
C LYS A 178 -0.35 -8.49 -30.29
N GLY A 179 -1.22 -7.89 -29.49
CA GLY A 179 -2.67 -7.94 -29.68
C GLY A 179 -3.23 -6.93 -30.68
N GLY A 180 -2.45 -5.92 -31.08
CA GLY A 180 -2.90 -4.87 -32.02
C GLY A 180 -4.01 -3.97 -31.47
N LEU A 181 -4.19 -3.93 -30.14
CA LEU A 181 -5.18 -3.05 -29.51
C LEU A 181 -4.67 -1.60 -29.45
N THR A 182 -5.59 -0.64 -29.40
CA THR A 182 -5.21 0.75 -29.14
C THR A 182 -4.65 0.89 -27.72
N ALA A 183 -3.74 1.86 -27.50
CA ALA A 183 -3.15 2.10 -26.18
C ALA A 183 -4.21 2.23 -25.07
N ARG A 184 -5.30 2.95 -25.35
CA ARG A 184 -6.42 3.11 -24.40
C ARG A 184 -7.08 1.79 -24.04
N GLN A 185 -7.35 0.93 -25.03
CA GLN A 185 -7.93 -0.40 -24.80
C GLN A 185 -6.97 -1.27 -23.98
N SER A 186 -5.68 -1.28 -24.33
CA SER A 186 -4.64 -2.02 -23.61
C SER A 186 -4.55 -1.59 -22.15
N ILE A 187 -4.60 -0.28 -21.85
CA ILE A 187 -4.57 0.22 -20.46
C ILE A 187 -5.81 -0.23 -19.68
N ILE A 188 -7.00 -0.10 -20.26
CA ILE A 188 -8.24 -0.45 -19.57
C ILE A 188 -8.29 -1.95 -19.28
N ILE A 189 -8.00 -2.79 -20.29
CA ILE A 189 -8.05 -4.24 -20.16
C ILE A 189 -6.96 -4.74 -19.21
N SER A 190 -5.73 -4.25 -19.35
CA SER A 190 -4.63 -4.63 -18.44
C SER A 190 -4.94 -4.33 -16.98
N LYS A 191 -5.49 -3.16 -16.66
CA LYS A 191 -5.90 -2.81 -15.30
C LYS A 191 -7.01 -3.70 -14.77
N ILE A 192 -8.04 -3.98 -15.57
CA ILE A 192 -9.14 -4.87 -15.15
C ILE A 192 -8.59 -6.26 -14.84
N VAL A 193 -7.82 -6.86 -15.77
CA VAL A 193 -7.27 -8.21 -15.59
C VAL A 193 -6.28 -8.26 -14.42
N ALA A 194 -5.40 -7.25 -14.30
CA ALA A 194 -4.44 -7.17 -13.20
C ALA A 194 -5.11 -7.03 -11.84
N VAL A 195 -6.22 -6.28 -11.71
CA VAL A 195 -6.99 -6.19 -10.46
C VAL A 195 -7.49 -7.56 -10.02
N PHE A 196 -8.12 -8.31 -10.91
CA PHE A 196 -8.62 -9.65 -10.56
C PHE A 196 -7.49 -10.62 -10.24
N LEU A 197 -6.45 -10.68 -11.08
CA LEU A 197 -5.31 -11.58 -10.87
C LEU A 197 -4.57 -11.25 -9.58
N ASN A 198 -4.29 -9.98 -9.32
CA ASN A 198 -3.58 -9.57 -8.12
C ASN A 198 -4.42 -9.77 -6.85
N THR A 199 -5.75 -9.68 -6.95
CA THR A 199 -6.66 -10.01 -5.85
C THR A 199 -6.60 -11.50 -5.51
N ILE A 200 -6.50 -12.36 -6.52
CA ILE A 200 -6.29 -13.80 -6.31
C ILE A 200 -4.92 -14.07 -5.65
N TRP A 201 -3.85 -13.39 -6.09
CA TRP A 201 -2.54 -13.51 -5.44
C TRP A 201 -2.55 -13.05 -3.99
N PHE A 202 -3.19 -11.91 -3.73
CA PHE A 202 -3.38 -11.38 -2.38
C PHE A 202 -4.15 -12.37 -1.51
N TYR A 203 -5.23 -12.95 -2.04
CA TYR A 203 -6.01 -14.00 -1.39
C TYR A 203 -5.15 -15.22 -1.06
N ILE A 204 -4.45 -15.81 -2.04
CA ILE A 204 -3.62 -17.01 -1.85
C ILE A 204 -2.55 -16.78 -0.77
N TYR A 205 -1.83 -15.67 -0.84
CA TYR A 205 -0.79 -15.32 0.14
C TYR A 205 -1.37 -15.30 1.57
N HIS A 206 -2.54 -14.68 1.74
CA HIS A 206 -3.18 -14.59 3.05
C HIS A 206 -3.86 -15.90 3.47
N SER A 207 -4.37 -16.72 2.55
CA SER A 207 -4.87 -18.07 2.85
C SER A 207 -3.75 -18.94 3.42
N LEU A 208 -2.53 -18.82 2.88
CA LEU A 208 -1.34 -19.50 3.40
C LEU A 208 -0.92 -18.97 4.77
N ARG A 209 -1.16 -17.68 5.06
CA ARG A 209 -0.81 -17.04 6.33
C ARG A 209 -1.80 -17.30 7.47
N TYR A 210 -3.11 -17.40 7.19
CA TYR A 210 -4.18 -17.37 8.21
C TYR A 210 -5.04 -18.64 8.28
N ALA A 211 -4.56 -19.77 7.76
CA ALA A 211 -5.17 -21.09 7.98
C ALA A 211 -6.67 -21.23 7.62
N THR A 212 -7.14 -20.55 6.57
CA THR A 212 -8.43 -20.81 5.88
C THR A 212 -9.74 -20.59 6.66
N GLU A 213 -9.78 -19.75 7.71
CA GLU A 213 -11.09 -19.38 8.30
C GLU A 213 -11.96 -18.64 7.26
N GLU A 214 -13.14 -19.17 6.95
CA GLU A 214 -13.96 -18.75 5.79
C GLU A 214 -14.39 -17.26 5.84
N SER A 215 -14.75 -16.77 7.03
CA SER A 215 -15.12 -15.37 7.27
C SER A 215 -13.96 -14.42 6.96
N SER A 216 -12.75 -14.80 7.36
CA SER A 216 -11.50 -14.09 7.12
C SER A 216 -11.15 -14.06 5.63
N GLN A 217 -11.34 -15.19 4.95
CA GLN A 217 -11.05 -15.35 3.52
C GLN A 217 -11.90 -14.41 2.65
N ILE A 218 -13.20 -14.24 2.96
CA ILE A 218 -14.07 -13.29 2.23
C ILE A 218 -13.63 -11.85 2.47
N GLY A 219 -13.35 -11.48 3.73
CA GLY A 219 -12.88 -10.14 4.07
C GLY A 219 -11.57 -9.77 3.35
N ILE A 220 -10.64 -10.72 3.28
CA ILE A 220 -9.35 -10.58 2.59
C ILE A 220 -9.53 -10.44 1.09
N LEU A 221 -10.44 -11.20 0.49
CA LEU A 221 -10.75 -11.07 -0.93
C LEU A 221 -11.33 -9.69 -1.26
N ILE A 222 -12.27 -9.20 -0.44
CA ILE A 222 -12.88 -7.88 -0.61
C ILE A 222 -11.83 -6.77 -0.39
N LEU A 223 -10.99 -6.90 0.64
CA LEU A 223 -9.91 -5.97 0.91
C LEU A 223 -8.95 -5.93 -0.28
N GLY A 224 -8.42 -7.08 -0.71
CA GLY A 224 -7.53 -7.16 -1.87
C GLY A 224 -8.16 -6.55 -3.12
N PHE A 225 -9.42 -6.85 -3.41
CA PHE A 225 -10.14 -6.26 -4.53
C PHE A 225 -10.24 -4.74 -4.43
N MET A 226 -10.59 -4.22 -3.26
CA MET A 226 -10.69 -2.78 -3.01
C MET A 226 -9.33 -2.10 -3.18
N LEU A 227 -8.28 -2.59 -2.51
CA LEU A 227 -6.92 -2.03 -2.57
C LEU A 227 -6.39 -2.01 -4.01
N ASN A 228 -6.56 -3.11 -4.74
CA ASN A 228 -6.13 -3.22 -6.12
C ASN A 228 -6.94 -2.30 -7.04
N THR A 229 -8.25 -2.21 -6.85
CA THR A 229 -9.12 -1.33 -7.65
C THR A 229 -8.77 0.13 -7.47
N VAL A 230 -8.65 0.61 -6.22
CA VAL A 230 -8.29 2.02 -5.97
C VAL A 230 -6.90 2.34 -6.50
N THR A 231 -5.95 1.40 -6.39
CA THR A 231 -4.61 1.57 -6.98
C THR A 231 -4.68 1.64 -8.49
N ALA A 232 -5.44 0.77 -9.17
CA ALA A 232 -5.55 0.79 -10.63
C ALA A 232 -6.23 2.07 -11.15
N LEU A 233 -7.26 2.55 -10.43
CA LEU A 233 -8.01 3.77 -10.77
C LEU A 233 -7.20 5.05 -10.55
N THR A 234 -6.38 5.10 -9.51
CA THR A 234 -5.58 6.28 -9.15
C THR A 234 -4.13 6.20 -9.61
N HIS A 235 -3.67 5.02 -10.01
CA HIS A 235 -2.26 4.70 -10.28
C HIS A 235 -1.32 5.25 -9.21
N SER A 236 -1.66 4.93 -7.96
CA SER A 236 -0.97 5.42 -6.77
C SER A 236 -1.14 4.41 -5.64
N MET A 237 -0.07 4.15 -4.90
CA MET A 237 -0.13 3.29 -3.72
C MET A 237 -0.78 3.96 -2.51
N ILE A 238 -0.85 5.31 -2.48
CA ILE A 238 -1.31 6.08 -1.32
C ILE A 238 -2.71 5.65 -0.84
N PRO A 239 -3.73 5.54 -1.71
CA PRO A 239 -5.05 5.03 -1.34
C PRO A 239 -5.02 3.65 -0.69
N ALA A 240 -4.29 2.72 -1.32
CA ALA A 240 -4.22 1.35 -0.83
C ALA A 240 -3.51 1.29 0.53
N TYR A 241 -2.41 2.03 0.69
CA TYR A 241 -1.68 2.08 1.95
C TYR A 241 -2.56 2.62 3.07
N LEU A 242 -3.25 3.73 2.85
CA LEU A 242 -4.09 4.35 3.88
C LEU A 242 -5.25 3.46 4.30
N ILE A 243 -5.92 2.82 3.34
CA ILE A 243 -6.99 1.88 3.63
C ILE A 243 -6.44 0.65 4.37
N HIS A 244 -5.34 0.07 3.90
CA HIS A 244 -4.73 -1.11 4.52
C HIS A 244 -4.25 -0.81 5.96
N ALA A 245 -3.50 0.29 6.14
CA ALA A 245 -2.98 0.72 7.43
C ALA A 245 -4.11 1.05 8.41
N SER A 246 -5.13 1.79 7.97
CA SER A 246 -6.24 2.17 8.86
C SER A 246 -7.05 0.94 9.25
N ASN A 247 -7.32 0.03 8.32
CA ASN A 247 -8.06 -1.20 8.62
C ASN A 247 -7.31 -2.05 9.66
N ASN A 248 -6.01 -2.23 9.49
CA ASN A 248 -5.21 -2.99 10.44
C ASN A 248 -5.13 -2.27 11.80
N LEU A 249 -4.87 -0.96 11.81
CA LEU A 249 -4.81 -0.16 13.04
C LEU A 249 -6.11 -0.26 13.84
N PHE A 250 -7.25 -0.04 13.19
CA PHE A 250 -8.56 -0.03 13.84
C PHE A 250 -8.96 -1.42 14.33
N ASN A 251 -8.74 -2.46 13.51
CA ASN A 251 -9.01 -3.83 13.94
C ASN A 251 -8.15 -4.22 15.14
N THR A 252 -6.85 -3.99 15.05
CA THR A 252 -5.91 -4.29 16.13
C THR A 252 -6.25 -3.50 17.40
N ALA A 253 -6.53 -2.20 17.31
CA ALA A 253 -6.93 -1.39 18.47
C ALA A 253 -8.21 -1.91 19.13
N THR A 254 -9.17 -2.44 18.37
CA THR A 254 -10.36 -3.10 18.92
C THR A 254 -10.00 -4.42 19.60
N VAL A 255 -9.24 -5.30 18.95
CA VAL A 255 -8.84 -6.62 19.48
C VAL A 255 -8.06 -6.49 20.79
N TYR A 256 -7.18 -5.49 20.89
CA TYR A 256 -6.40 -5.21 22.11
C TYR A 256 -7.13 -4.34 23.14
N GLY A 257 -8.42 -4.05 22.94
CA GLY A 257 -9.23 -3.31 23.91
C GLY A 257 -8.85 -1.83 24.09
N VAL A 258 -8.01 -1.27 23.21
CA VAL A 258 -7.69 0.17 23.19
C VAL A 258 -8.96 0.98 22.93
N PHE A 259 -9.78 0.50 22.00
CA PHE A 259 -11.14 1.00 21.83
C PHE A 259 -12.09 0.31 22.79
N THR A 260 -12.36 0.95 23.92
CA THR A 260 -13.22 0.42 24.98
C THR A 260 -14.72 0.52 24.68
N SER A 261 -15.12 1.30 23.66
CA SER A 261 -16.50 1.36 23.15
C SER A 261 -16.57 1.96 21.74
N GLU A 262 -17.68 1.71 21.05
CA GLU A 262 -18.01 2.33 19.75
C GLU A 262 -18.02 3.87 19.83
N THR A 263 -18.42 4.43 20.98
CA THR A 263 -18.40 5.88 21.21
C THR A 263 -16.98 6.45 21.15
N VAL A 264 -15.98 5.74 21.70
CA VAL A 264 -14.57 6.15 21.63
C VAL A 264 -14.07 6.12 20.19
N ILE A 265 -14.43 5.08 19.43
CA ILE A 265 -14.09 4.96 18.00
C ILE A 265 -14.65 6.15 17.22
N ILE A 266 -15.91 6.50 17.43
CA ILE A 266 -16.57 7.64 16.78
C ILE A 266 -15.89 8.96 17.16
N ILE A 267 -15.58 9.17 18.44
CA ILE A 267 -14.92 10.41 18.90
C ILE A 267 -13.51 10.56 18.29
N VAL A 268 -12.71 9.49 18.30
CA VAL A 268 -11.36 9.51 17.70
C VAL A 268 -11.44 9.76 16.20
N THR A 269 -12.40 9.12 15.52
CA THR A 269 -12.64 9.32 14.08
C THR A 269 -13.04 10.77 13.80
N LEU A 270 -14.03 11.32 14.49
CA LEU A 270 -14.48 12.70 14.31
C LEU A 270 -13.39 13.72 14.67
N GLY A 271 -12.61 13.48 15.72
CA GLY A 271 -11.49 14.33 16.10
C GLY A 271 -10.40 14.35 15.02
N THR A 272 -10.04 13.19 14.49
CA THR A 272 -9.05 13.06 13.42
C THR A 272 -9.55 13.64 12.10
N LEU A 273 -10.84 13.46 11.78
CA LEU A 273 -11.50 14.09 10.63
C LEU A 273 -11.54 15.61 10.78
N GLY A 274 -11.81 16.14 11.98
CA GLY A 274 -11.76 17.57 12.26
C GLY A 274 -10.36 18.15 12.04
N ALA A 275 -9.33 17.50 12.59
CA ALA A 275 -7.95 17.91 12.42
C ALA A 275 -7.50 17.84 10.95
N SER A 276 -7.81 16.73 10.26
CA SER A 276 -7.47 16.51 8.85
C SER A 276 -8.23 17.46 7.93
N GLY A 277 -9.50 17.75 8.22
CA GLY A 277 -10.33 18.71 7.49
C GLY A 277 -9.82 20.14 7.60
N VAL A 278 -9.34 20.56 8.78
CA VAL A 278 -8.68 21.87 8.95
C VAL A 278 -7.39 21.95 8.13
N LEU A 279 -6.59 20.88 8.12
CA LEU A 279 -5.38 20.77 7.31
C LEU A 279 -5.71 20.85 5.82
N TRP A 280 -6.74 20.14 5.37
CA TRP A 280 -7.18 20.14 3.98
C TRP A 280 -7.73 21.50 3.54
N ILE A 281 -8.54 22.17 4.36
CA ILE A 281 -9.02 23.54 4.09
C ILE A 281 -7.84 24.52 3.97
N ARG A 282 -6.81 24.38 4.81
CA ARG A 282 -5.59 25.21 4.71
C ARG A 282 -4.80 24.93 3.44
N LEU A 283 -4.66 23.66 3.06
CA LEU A 283 -3.98 23.26 1.83
C LEU A 283 -4.71 23.79 0.59
N MET A 284 -6.04 23.69 0.56
CA MET A 284 -6.89 24.17 -0.55
C MET A 284 -6.91 25.69 -0.67
N ARG A 285 -6.65 26.45 0.39
CA ARG A 285 -6.58 27.92 0.35
C ARG A 285 -5.26 28.46 -0.20
N ASN A 286 -4.23 27.63 -0.28
CA ASN A 286 -2.89 27.98 -0.76
C ASN A 286 -2.63 27.47 -2.19
N LEU A 287 -3.65 26.93 -2.85
CA LEU A 287 -3.66 26.53 -4.26
C LEU A 287 -4.42 27.57 -5.08
#